data_AF-A0A2V7VAM2-F1
#
_entry.id   AF-A0A2V7VAM2-F1
#
_cell.length_a   1.000
_cell.length_b   1.000
_cell.length_c   1.000
_cell.angle_alpha   90.00
_cell.angle_beta   90.00
_cell.angle_gamma   90.00
#
_symmetry.space_group_name_H-M   'P 1'
#
loop_
_entity.id
_entity.type
_entity.pdbx_description
1 polymer ?
#
loop_
_entity_poly.entity_id
_entity_poly.type
_entity_poly.pdbx_seq_one_letter_code
_entity_poly.pdbx_strand_id
1 'polypeptide(L)'
;MKVAFIGTHGVGKTTLCYDLAALLKRRDLSVDIVKEVARLSPLPINRKTSLDAQTWILMTQVAEEIRSASQHQVVVCDRSVLDNYAYMVLACGRQKGIERFVDHWMKTYDLLFKVPMSEGAVSADGVRDTDEFFMRSIDQL
;
A
#
# COMPACT_ATOMS: atom_id res chain seq x y z
N MET A 1 -0.07 6.45 16.19
CA MET A 1 0.59 7.04 15.02
C MET A 1 0.53 6.05 13.86
N LYS A 2 0.16 6.48 12.65
CA LYS A 2 0.09 5.65 11.46
C LYS A 2 0.90 6.29 10.32
N VAL A 3 1.86 5.51 9.80
CA VAL A 3 2.79 5.92 8.76
C VAL A 3 2.64 4.99 7.57
N ALA A 4 2.57 5.52 6.36
CA ALA A 4 2.55 4.68 5.15
C ALA A 4 3.68 5.05 4.18
N PHE A 5 4.25 4.04 3.54
CA PHE A 5 5.11 4.23 2.38
C PHE A 5 4.29 4.04 1.10
N ILE A 6 4.29 5.07 0.25
CA ILE A 6 3.55 5.07 -1.02
C ILE A 6 4.51 5.01 -2.20
N GLY A 7 4.04 4.46 -3.31
CA GLY A 7 4.79 4.37 -4.56
C GLY A 7 4.66 3.01 -5.23
N THR A 8 5.23 2.94 -6.44
CA THR A 8 5.16 1.76 -7.30
C THR A 8 5.77 0.53 -6.63
N HIS A 9 5.42 -0.67 -7.09
CA HIS A 9 6.03 -1.90 -6.57
C HIS A 9 7.54 -1.98 -6.90
N GLY A 10 8.31 -2.83 -6.23
CA GLY A 10 9.74 -3.02 -6.54
C GLY A 10 10.71 -1.96 -6.02
N VAL A 11 10.26 -0.79 -5.55
CA VAL A 11 11.14 0.33 -5.11
C VAL A 11 11.73 0.20 -3.68
N GLY A 12 11.65 -0.98 -3.05
CA GLY A 12 12.21 -1.20 -1.70
C GLY A 12 11.36 -0.69 -0.52
N LYS A 13 10.08 -0.34 -0.73
CA LYS A 13 9.16 0.12 0.35
C LYS A 13 9.08 -0.87 1.51
N THR A 14 8.94 -2.16 1.19
CA THR A 14 8.88 -3.22 2.19
C THR A 14 10.12 -3.23 3.07
N THR A 15 11.32 -3.04 2.49
CA THR A 15 12.57 -2.93 3.24
C THR A 15 12.57 -1.71 4.15
N LEU A 16 12.19 -0.54 3.63
CA LEU A 16 12.08 0.70 4.42
C LEU A 16 11.08 0.56 5.58
N CYS A 17 9.97 -0.16 5.38
CA CYS A 17 9.00 -0.46 6.43
C CYS A 17 9.65 -1.26 7.57
N TYR A 18 10.42 -2.31 7.23
CA TYR A 18 11.12 -3.12 8.22
C TYR A 18 12.19 -2.33 8.96
N ASP A 19 12.97 -1.51 8.24
CA ASP A 19 14.02 -0.68 8.85
C ASP A 19 13.43 0.34 9.83
N LEU A 20 12.36 1.05 9.43
CA LEU A 20 11.66 1.99 10.31
C LEU A 20 11.09 1.27 11.53
N ALA A 21 10.41 0.14 11.34
CA ALA A 21 9.85 -0.62 12.45
C ALA A 21 10.93 -1.11 13.42
N ALA A 22 12.07 -1.60 12.90
CA ALA A 22 13.19 -2.02 13.72
C ALA A 22 13.78 -0.86 14.53
N LEU A 23 13.96 0.31 13.92
CA LEU A 23 14.46 1.50 14.60
C LEU A 23 13.51 1.98 15.70
N LEU A 24 12.19 1.95 15.47
CA LEU A 24 11.19 2.34 16.46
C LEU A 24 11.09 1.32 17.61
N LYS A 25 11.16 0.01 17.31
CA LYS A 25 11.21 -1.04 18.34
C LYS A 25 12.45 -0.93 19.22
N ARG A 26 13.59 -0.54 18.67
CA ARG A 26 14.83 -0.25 19.45
C ARG A 26 14.69 0.96 20.38
N ARG A 27 13.65 1.76 20.21
CA ARG A 27 13.29 2.88 21.11
C ARG A 27 12.12 2.52 22.04
N ASP A 28 11.88 1.21 22.24
CA ASP A 28 10.84 0.65 23.11
C ASP A 28 9.41 1.06 22.73
N LEU A 29 9.16 1.43 21.48
CA LEU A 29 7.82 1.69 20.97
C LEU A 29 7.12 0.38 20.55
N SER A 30 5.84 0.26 20.90
CA SER A 30 4.99 -0.82 20.40
C SER A 30 4.65 -0.56 18.93
N VAL A 31 5.20 -1.37 18.02
CA VAL A 31 5.13 -1.16 16.56
C VAL A 31 4.69 -2.45 15.87
N ASP A 32 3.74 -2.31 14.95
CA ASP A 32 3.33 -3.36 14.03
C ASP A 32 3.38 -2.88 12.57
N ILE A 33 3.48 -3.84 11.65
CA ILE A 33 3.59 -3.59 10.22
C ILE A 33 2.36 -4.17 9.52
N VAL A 34 1.57 -3.30 8.88
CA VAL A 34 0.55 -3.74 7.93
C VAL A 34 1.24 -4.02 6.61
N LYS A 35 1.42 -5.31 6.30
CA LYS A 35 2.05 -5.79 5.07
C LYS A 35 1.13 -5.60 3.87
N GLU A 36 1.71 -5.68 2.67
CA GLU A 36 0.96 -5.62 1.42
C GLU A 36 -0.15 -6.69 1.35
N VAL A 37 -1.41 -6.26 1.47
CA VAL A 37 -2.58 -7.15 1.52
C VAL A 37 -3.00 -7.73 0.17
N ALA A 38 -2.52 -7.16 -0.94
CA ALA A 38 -2.84 -7.63 -2.30
C ALA A 38 -2.48 -9.11 -2.51
N ARG A 39 -1.43 -9.60 -1.85
CA ARG A 39 -0.97 -11.00 -1.91
C ARG A 39 -1.92 -11.97 -1.22
N LEU A 40 -2.81 -11.47 -0.38
CA LEU A 40 -3.81 -12.25 0.35
C LEU A 40 -5.15 -12.33 -0.42
N SER A 41 -5.25 -11.65 -1.57
CA SER A 41 -6.48 -11.61 -2.35
C SER A 41 -6.94 -13.01 -2.77
N PRO A 42 -8.20 -13.40 -2.49
CA PRO A 42 -8.76 -14.65 -2.99
C PRO A 42 -9.10 -14.58 -4.49
N LEU A 43 -9.07 -13.37 -5.07
CA LEU A 43 -9.38 -13.08 -6.47
C LEU A 43 -8.12 -12.75 -7.27
N PRO A 44 -8.12 -12.94 -8.61
CA PRO A 44 -6.97 -12.60 -9.45
C PRO A 44 -6.51 -11.14 -9.30
N ILE A 45 -5.20 -10.94 -9.34
CA ILE A 45 -4.54 -9.62 -9.25
C ILE A 45 -3.87 -9.24 -10.59
N ASN A 46 -3.25 -8.06 -10.66
CA ASN A 46 -2.57 -7.51 -11.85
C ASN A 46 -3.52 -7.36 -13.06
N ARG A 47 -3.08 -7.74 -14.28
CA ARG A 47 -3.84 -7.59 -15.54
C ARG A 47 -5.19 -8.31 -15.56
N LYS A 48 -5.39 -9.31 -14.68
CA LYS A 48 -6.64 -10.09 -14.59
C LYS A 48 -7.54 -9.64 -13.43
N THR A 49 -7.22 -8.53 -12.78
CA THR A 49 -7.97 -8.07 -11.61
C THR A 49 -9.37 -7.56 -11.99
N SER A 50 -10.27 -7.57 -11.02
CA SER A 50 -11.64 -7.07 -11.14
C SER A 50 -11.90 -5.96 -10.11
N LEU A 51 -13.01 -5.24 -10.27
CA LEU A 51 -13.44 -4.25 -9.29
C LEU A 51 -13.64 -4.89 -7.90
N ASP A 52 -14.18 -6.11 -7.84
CA ASP A 52 -14.34 -6.84 -6.58
C ASP A 52 -13.00 -7.18 -5.94
N ALA A 53 -12.01 -7.60 -6.74
CA ALA A 53 -10.66 -7.87 -6.24
C ALA A 53 -10.01 -6.60 -5.66
N GLN A 54 -10.08 -5.48 -6.39
CA GLN A 54 -9.52 -4.20 -5.94
C GLN A 54 -10.25 -3.66 -4.71
N THR A 55 -11.58 -3.83 -4.65
CA THR A 55 -12.39 -3.44 -3.48
C THR A 55 -12.04 -4.29 -2.28
N TRP A 56 -11.87 -5.61 -2.45
CA TRP A 56 -11.43 -6.51 -1.39
C TRP A 56 -10.05 -6.08 -0.84
N ILE A 57 -9.08 -5.83 -1.72
CA ILE A 57 -7.74 -5.38 -1.33
C ILE A 57 -7.80 -4.09 -0.50
N LEU A 58 -8.58 -3.10 -0.97
CA LEU A 58 -8.76 -1.83 -0.26
C LEU A 58 -9.38 -2.03 1.13
N MET A 59 -10.45 -2.82 1.23
CA MET A 59 -11.16 -3.03 2.51
C MET A 59 -10.34 -3.89 3.48
N THR A 60 -9.56 -4.85 2.99
CA THR A 60 -8.63 -5.63 3.82
C THR A 60 -7.51 -4.76 4.37
N GLN A 61 -6.98 -3.83 3.57
CA GLN A 61 -6.00 -2.84 4.05
C GLN A 61 -6.56 -2.03 5.22
N VAL A 62 -7.77 -1.51 5.06
CA VAL A 62 -8.49 -0.75 6.11
C VAL A 62 -8.67 -1.59 7.38
N ALA A 63 -9.12 -2.83 7.24
CA ALA A 63 -9.34 -3.73 8.36
C ALA A 63 -8.04 -4.03 9.13
N GLU A 64 -6.94 -4.31 8.43
CA GLU A 64 -5.64 -4.55 9.05
C GLU A 64 -5.06 -3.31 9.72
N GLU A 65 -5.25 -2.12 9.14
CA GLU A 65 -4.87 -0.86 9.77
C GLU A 65 -5.62 -0.61 11.07
N ILE A 66 -6.94 -0.87 11.11
CA ILE A 66 -7.75 -0.77 12.34
C ILE A 66 -7.25 -1.76 13.39
N ARG A 67 -7.10 -3.04 13.00
CA ARG A 67 -6.63 -4.11 13.90
C ARG A 67 -5.29 -3.74 14.53
N SER A 68 -4.34 -3.33 13.70
CA SER A 68 -2.99 -2.97 14.13
C SER A 68 -2.99 -1.73 15.04
N ALA A 69 -3.71 -0.67 14.66
CA ALA A 69 -3.79 0.58 15.42
C ALA A 69 -4.47 0.43 16.78
N SER A 70 -5.34 -0.58 16.95
CA SER A 70 -5.97 -0.87 18.24
C SER A 70 -5.02 -1.50 19.28
N GLN A 71 -3.88 -2.03 18.84
CA GLN A 71 -2.96 -2.81 19.68
C GLN A 71 -1.55 -2.20 19.78
N HIS A 72 -1.21 -1.26 18.91
CA HIS A 72 0.15 -0.73 18.79
C HIS A 72 0.17 0.81 18.79
N GLN A 73 1.25 1.38 19.34
CA GLN A 73 1.44 2.83 19.37
C GLN A 73 1.76 3.39 17.97
N VAL A 74 2.50 2.60 17.18
CA VAL A 74 2.87 2.93 15.80
C VAL A 74 2.48 1.81 14.86
N VAL A 75 1.84 2.18 13.75
CA VAL A 75 1.54 1.28 12.64
C VAL A 75 2.31 1.76 11.41
N VAL A 76 3.12 0.88 10.84
CA VAL A 76 3.86 1.12 9.60
C VAL A 76 3.18 0.34 8.48
N CYS A 77 2.68 1.01 7.45
CA CYS A 77 1.95 0.40 6.35
C CYS A 77 2.85 0.29 5.10
N ASP A 78 3.04 -0.95 4.64
CA ASP A 78 3.62 -1.25 3.33
C ASP A 78 2.52 -1.10 2.28
N ARG A 79 2.40 0.14 1.77
CA ARG A 79 1.29 0.74 1.00
C ARG A 79 0.20 1.37 1.87
N SER A 80 -0.44 2.39 1.30
CA SER A 80 -1.62 3.06 1.82
C SER A 80 -2.88 2.68 1.03
N VAL A 81 -4.04 3.12 1.51
CA VAL A 81 -5.28 3.08 0.73
C VAL A 81 -5.20 3.89 -0.56
N LEU A 82 -4.36 4.92 -0.64
CA LEU A 82 -4.15 5.70 -1.86
C LEU A 82 -3.47 4.84 -2.93
N ASP A 83 -2.46 4.06 -2.56
CA ASP A 83 -1.84 3.11 -3.49
C ASP A 83 -2.88 2.12 -4.02
N ASN A 84 -3.65 1.50 -3.13
CA ASN A 84 -4.69 0.54 -3.52
C ASN A 84 -5.73 1.18 -4.44
N TYR A 85 -6.11 2.43 -4.19
CA TYR A 85 -7.02 3.18 -5.06
C TYR A 85 -6.40 3.50 -6.42
N ALA A 86 -5.12 3.87 -6.49
CA ALA A 86 -4.42 4.10 -7.76
C ALA A 86 -4.42 2.83 -8.63
N TYR A 87 -4.18 1.66 -8.03
CA TYR A 87 -4.31 0.36 -8.71
C TYR A 87 -5.74 0.10 -9.21
N MET A 88 -6.75 0.43 -8.41
CA MET A 88 -8.15 0.32 -8.80
C MET A 88 -8.51 1.24 -9.97
N VAL A 89 -8.09 2.51 -9.93
CA VAL A 89 -8.34 3.48 -11.00
C VAL A 89 -7.69 3.02 -12.30
N LEU A 90 -6.47 2.49 -12.23
CA LEU A 90 -5.76 2.00 -13.39
C LEU A 90 -6.42 0.75 -13.99
N ALA A 91 -6.91 -0.18 -13.17
CA ALA A 91 -7.51 -1.43 -13.64
C ALA A 91 -9.00 -1.30 -14.02
N CYS A 92 -9.76 -0.45 -13.32
CA CYS A 92 -11.22 -0.42 -13.37
C CYS A 92 -11.81 0.98 -13.54
N GLY A 93 -10.98 2.02 -13.69
CA GLY A 93 -11.43 3.42 -13.75
C GLY A 93 -11.85 4.00 -12.39
N ARG A 94 -12.16 5.29 -12.36
CA ARG A 94 -12.51 6.02 -11.13
C ARG A 94 -13.86 5.58 -10.57
N GLN A 95 -13.83 5.18 -9.30
CA GLN A 95 -15.01 4.78 -8.53
C GLN A 95 -15.36 5.86 -7.51
N LYS A 96 -16.32 6.75 -7.83
CA LYS A 96 -16.61 7.95 -7.00
C LYS A 96 -16.98 7.65 -5.55
N GLY A 97 -17.72 6.56 -5.31
CA GLY A 97 -18.09 6.14 -3.96
C GLY A 97 -16.87 5.74 -3.12
N ILE A 98 -15.94 5.02 -3.75
CA ILE A 98 -14.70 4.57 -3.12
C ILE A 98 -13.73 5.74 -2.95
N GLU A 99 -13.66 6.65 -3.92
CA GLU A 99 -12.84 7.87 -3.86
C GLU A 99 -13.15 8.69 -2.59
N ARG A 100 -14.43 8.93 -2.32
CA ARG A 100 -14.85 9.66 -1.10
C ARG A 100 -14.46 8.93 0.18
N PHE A 101 -14.50 7.60 0.16
CA PHE A 101 -14.06 6.80 1.30
C PHE A 101 -12.55 6.90 1.48
N VAL A 102 -11.77 6.82 0.39
CA VAL A 102 -10.31 6.99 0.42
C VAL A 102 -9.94 8.38 0.93
N ASP A 103 -10.59 9.45 0.44
CA ASP A 103 -10.41 10.82 0.92
C ASP A 103 -10.66 10.96 2.43
N HIS A 104 -11.70 10.27 2.92
CA HIS A 104 -11.98 10.20 4.36
C HIS A 104 -10.89 9.45 5.11
N TRP A 105 -10.50 8.27 4.64
CA TRP A 105 -9.54 7.39 5.29
C TRP A 105 -8.13 7.97 5.29
N MET A 106 -7.73 8.70 4.25
CA MET A 106 -6.43 9.35 4.14
C MET A 106 -6.11 10.29 5.30
N LYS A 107 -7.15 10.86 5.94
CA LYS A 107 -7.02 11.72 7.12
C LYS A 107 -6.53 10.98 8.38
N THR A 108 -6.48 9.65 8.34
CA THR A 108 -6.06 8.80 9.47
C THR A 108 -4.56 8.49 9.46
N TYR A 109 -3.83 8.81 8.38
CA TYR A 109 -2.37 8.70 8.36
C TYR A 109 -1.77 9.99 8.92
N ASP A 110 -0.79 9.85 9.81
CA ASP A 110 -0.01 10.98 10.31
C ASP A 110 1.08 11.37 9.31
N LEU A 111 1.66 10.39 8.60
CA LEU A 111 2.73 10.59 7.62
C LEU A 111 2.57 9.67 6.42
N LEU A 112 2.80 10.21 5.22
CA LEU A 112 2.95 9.45 3.98
C LEU A 112 4.31 9.75 3.35
N PHE A 113 5.09 8.71 3.12
CA PHE A 113 6.41 8.80 2.50
C PHE A 113 6.35 8.26 1.07
N LYS A 114 6.45 9.14 0.07
CA LYS A 114 6.61 8.73 -1.33
C LYS A 114 8.03 8.22 -1.54
N VAL A 115 8.16 6.97 -1.97
CA VAL A 115 9.45 6.37 -2.33
C VAL A 115 9.60 6.47 -3.85
N PRO A 116 10.53 7.30 -4.35
CA PRO A 116 10.70 7.51 -5.78
C PRO A 116 11.23 6.24 -6.47
N MET A 117 10.94 6.09 -7.76
CA MET A 117 11.59 5.06 -8.56
C MET A 117 13.06 5.40 -8.78
N SER A 118 13.95 4.48 -8.44
CA SER A 118 15.36 4.54 -8.82
C SER A 118 15.55 3.82 -10.17
N GLU A 119 16.34 4.40 -11.07
CA GLU A 119 16.71 3.74 -12.34
C GLU A 119 17.34 2.37 -12.04
N GLY A 120 16.78 1.30 -12.62
CA GLY A 120 17.23 -0.08 -12.40
C GLY A 120 16.54 -0.86 -11.28
N ALA A 121 15.60 -0.28 -10.53
CA ALA A 121 14.89 -0.94 -9.41
C ALA A 121 13.69 -1.81 -9.85
N VAL A 122 13.74 -2.45 -11.02
CA VAL A 122 12.73 -3.44 -11.43
C VAL A 122 13.11 -4.79 -10.82
N SER A 123 12.81 -4.97 -9.54
CA SER A 123 12.86 -6.30 -8.94
C SER A 123 11.60 -7.07 -9.34
N ALA A 124 11.78 -8.08 -10.20
CA ALA A 124 10.74 -9.05 -10.51
C ALA A 124 10.45 -9.89 -9.26
N ASP A 125 9.47 -9.48 -8.45
CA ASP A 125 9.07 -10.21 -7.24
C ASP A 125 8.18 -11.44 -7.55
N GLY A 126 8.05 -11.80 -8.83
CA GLY A 126 7.31 -12.97 -9.33
C GLY A 126 5.79 -12.90 -9.16
N VAL A 127 5.28 -11.87 -8.47
CA VAL A 127 3.85 -11.73 -8.13
C VAL A 127 3.22 -10.55 -8.84
N ARG A 128 3.97 -9.48 -9.13
CA ARG A 128 3.47 -8.30 -9.85
C ARG A 128 4.07 -8.19 -11.26
N ASP A 129 3.26 -7.68 -12.18
CA ASP A 129 3.66 -7.46 -13.57
C ASP A 129 4.77 -6.40 -13.63
N THR A 130 5.93 -6.75 -14.16
CA THR A 130 7.12 -5.87 -14.28
C THR A 130 6.99 -4.83 -15.39
N ASP A 131 5.77 -4.51 -15.80
CA ASP A 131 5.52 -3.59 -16.90
C ASP A 131 5.89 -2.17 -16.47
N GLU A 132 7.02 -1.69 -16.99
CA GLU A 132 7.58 -0.37 -16.69
C GLU A 132 6.58 0.75 -16.98
N PHE A 133 5.68 0.56 -17.96
CA PHE A 133 4.59 1.49 -18.26
C PHE A 133 3.56 1.56 -17.14
N PHE A 134 3.22 0.42 -16.54
CA PHE A 134 2.29 0.31 -15.43
C PHE A 134 2.88 0.95 -14.16
N MET A 135 4.18 0.77 -13.93
CA MET A 135 4.89 1.44 -12.84
C MET A 135 4.88 2.96 -13.02
N ARG A 136 5.30 3.47 -14.17
CA ARG A 136 5.34 4.92 -14.45
C ARG A 136 3.96 5.58 -14.36
N SER A 137 2.91 4.89 -14.82
CA SER A 137 1.54 5.41 -14.75
C SER A 137 1.07 5.61 -13.31
N ILE A 138 1.44 4.70 -12.39
CA ILE A 138 1.13 4.83 -10.96
C ILE A 138 1.97 5.92 -10.30
N ASP A 139 3.24 6.11 -10.69
CA ASP A 139 4.08 7.16 -10.11
C ASP A 139 3.62 8.58 -10.47
N GLN A 140 2.96 8.73 -11.63
CA GLN A 140 2.43 10.01 -12.13
C GLN A 140 1.00 10.34 -11.66
N LEU A 141 0.30 9.38 -11.03
CA LEU A 141 -1.03 9.54 -10.44
C LEU A 141 -0.94 10.18 -9.03
#